data_AF-A0A966PAF0-F1
#
_entry.id   AF-A0A966PAF0-F1
#
_cell.length_a   1.000
_cell.length_b   1.000
_cell.length_c   1.000
_cell.angle_alpha   90.00
_cell.angle_beta   90.00
_cell.angle_gamma   90.00
#
_symmetry.space_group_name_H-M   'P 1'
#
loop_
_entity.id
_entity.type
_entity.pdbx_description
1 polymer ?
#
loop_
_entity_poly.entity_id
_entity_poly.type
_entity_poly.pdbx_seq_one_letter_code
_entity_poly.pdbx_strand_id
1 'polypeptide(L)'
;MSQAEQREKRAKIKALLAGKGLDAVVLRKGANVAWIIGGRAHIPTTLELSCMDVIVYLDRIVVITNKIEAQRLKDEELSGDEELIVV
;
A
#
# COMPACT_ATOMS: atom_id res chain seq x y z
N MET A 1 13.52 1.80 -0.22
CA MET A 1 13.29 0.61 0.63
C MET A 1 13.65 -0.63 -0.17
N SER A 2 14.21 -1.68 0.42
CA SER A 2 14.46 -2.93 -0.34
C SER A 2 13.17 -3.75 -0.49
N GLN A 3 13.08 -4.57 -1.54
CA GLN A 3 11.95 -5.51 -1.73
C GLN A 3 11.82 -6.48 -0.55
N ALA A 4 12.94 -6.91 0.03
CA ALA A 4 12.96 -7.75 1.22
C ALA A 4 12.33 -7.05 2.44
N GLU A 5 12.65 -5.78 2.66
CA GLU A 5 12.08 -4.99 3.76
C GLU A 5 10.56 -4.79 3.57
N GLN A 6 10.08 -4.54 2.35
CA GLN A 6 8.65 -4.45 2.06
C GLN A 6 7.93 -5.77 2.37
N ARG A 7 8.49 -6.91 1.96
CA ARG A 7 7.94 -8.24 2.23
C ARG A 7 7.87 -8.55 3.72
N GLU A 8 8.88 -8.15 4.50
CA GLU A 8 8.85 -8.28 5.96
C GLU A 8 7.71 -7.48 6.59
N LYS A 9 7.50 -6.23 6.15
CA LYS A 9 6.39 -5.39 6.65
C LYS A 9 5.03 -5.98 6.31
N ARG A 10 4.86 -6.48 5.10
CA ARG A 10 3.65 -7.20 4.67
C ARG A 10 3.42 -8.45 5.53
N ALA A 11 4.47 -9.21 5.85
CA ALA A 11 4.37 -10.38 6.73
C ALA A 11 3.89 -10.01 8.14
N LYS A 12 4.35 -8.88 8.70
CA LYS A 12 3.87 -8.36 10.01
C LYS A 12 2.37 -8.03 9.97
N ILE A 13 1.87 -7.40 8.91
CA ILE A 13 0.43 -7.16 8.76
C ILE A 13 -0.33 -8.49 8.66
N LYS A 14 0.14 -9.44 7.86
CA LYS A 14 -0.53 -10.74 7.71
C LYS A 14 -0.62 -11.50 9.04
N ALA A 15 0.43 -11.48 9.84
CA ALA A 15 0.42 -12.06 11.18
C ALA A 15 -0.60 -11.37 12.11
N LEU A 16 -0.71 -10.04 12.03
CA LEU A 16 -1.69 -9.27 12.79
C LEU A 16 -3.14 -9.61 12.37
N LEU A 17 -3.39 -9.72 11.07
CA LEU A 17 -4.70 -10.10 10.53
C LEU A 17 -5.11 -11.51 11.00
N ALA A 18 -4.20 -12.48 10.86
CA ALA A 18 -4.44 -13.84 11.31
C ALA A 18 -4.70 -13.93 12.82
N GLY A 19 -3.91 -13.22 13.65
CA GLY A 19 -4.09 -13.19 15.10
C GLY A 19 -5.38 -12.50 15.56
N LYS A 20 -6.03 -11.72 14.69
CA LYS A 20 -7.31 -11.04 14.97
C LYS A 20 -8.51 -11.64 14.24
N GLY A 21 -8.31 -12.67 13.40
CA GLY A 21 -9.38 -13.24 12.57
C GLY A 21 -9.97 -12.22 11.58
N LEU A 22 -9.14 -11.36 11.00
CA LEU A 22 -9.55 -10.33 10.04
C LEU A 22 -9.13 -10.72 8.61
N ASP A 23 -10.00 -10.46 7.64
CA ASP A 23 -9.74 -10.78 6.24
C ASP A 23 -8.78 -9.79 5.56
N ALA A 24 -8.86 -8.51 5.95
CA ALA A 24 -8.07 -7.44 5.33
C ALA A 24 -7.89 -6.23 6.24
N VAL A 25 -6.92 -5.38 5.87
CA VAL A 25 -6.77 -4.02 6.41
C VAL A 25 -6.65 -3.02 5.25
N VAL A 26 -7.27 -1.85 5.40
CA VAL A 26 -7.19 -0.74 4.45
C VAL A 26 -6.33 0.38 5.04
N LEU A 27 -5.22 0.68 4.38
CA LEU A 27 -4.31 1.76 4.76
C LEU A 27 -4.53 2.96 3.85
N ARG A 28 -4.98 4.07 4.44
CA ARG A 28 -5.32 5.31 3.72
C ARG A 28 -4.50 6.52 4.16
N LYS A 29 -3.97 6.48 5.38
CA LYS A 29 -3.11 7.55 5.91
C LYS A 29 -1.77 7.53 5.21
N GLY A 30 -1.26 8.69 4.87
CA GLY A 30 -0.03 8.82 4.09
C GLY A 30 1.18 8.12 4.68
N ALA A 31 1.37 8.24 6.00
CA ALA A 31 2.47 7.57 6.69
C ALA A 31 2.37 6.03 6.61
N ASN A 32 1.15 5.48 6.68
CA ASN A 32 0.94 4.03 6.61
C ASN A 32 1.17 3.50 5.20
N VAL A 33 0.72 4.25 4.18
CA VAL A 33 0.96 3.93 2.78
C VAL A 33 2.47 3.98 2.49
N ALA A 34 3.14 5.11 2.76
CA ALA A 34 4.58 5.24 2.57
C ALA A 34 5.39 4.14 3.29
N TRP A 35 4.96 3.75 4.50
CA TRP A 35 5.61 2.68 5.25
C TRP A 35 5.52 1.31 4.56
N ILE A 36 4.39 0.97 3.94
CA ILE A 36 4.15 -0.37 3.37
C ILE A 36 4.63 -0.54 1.93
N ILE A 37 4.47 0.48 1.07
CA ILE A 37 4.91 0.43 -0.35
C ILE A 37 6.39 0.84 -0.50
N GLY A 38 7.00 1.38 0.54
CA GLY A 38 8.43 1.65 0.59
C GLY A 38 8.92 2.82 -0.23
N GLY A 39 8.00 3.65 -0.72
CA GLY A 39 8.24 4.93 -1.36
C GLY A 39 7.94 6.12 -0.46
N ARG A 40 8.25 7.31 -0.98
CA ARG A 40 7.57 8.53 -0.53
C ARG A 40 6.22 8.51 -1.24
N ALA A 41 5.14 8.19 -0.53
CA ALA A 41 3.85 8.61 -1.03
C ALA A 41 3.93 10.14 -1.12
N HIS A 42 4.01 10.69 -2.33
CA HIS A 42 4.11 12.13 -2.55
C HIS A 42 2.77 12.76 -2.17
N ILE A 43 2.59 12.94 -0.87
CA ILE A 43 1.36 13.46 -0.30
C ILE A 43 1.64 14.91 0.04
N PRO A 44 0.89 15.85 -0.54
CA PRO A 44 0.89 17.22 -0.06
C PRO A 44 0.71 17.19 1.47
N THR A 45 1.62 17.81 2.22
CA THR A 45 1.59 17.79 3.71
C THR A 45 0.30 18.39 4.30
N THR A 46 -0.53 19.01 3.46
CA THR A 46 -1.85 19.54 3.75
C THR A 46 -2.97 18.49 3.70
N LEU A 47 -2.73 17.29 3.17
CA LEU A 47 -3.72 16.21 3.04
C LEU A 47 -3.41 15.08 4.04
N GLU A 48 -4.44 14.66 4.78
CA GLU A 48 -4.31 13.53 5.73
C GLU A 48 -4.28 12.17 4.99
N LEU A 49 -4.97 12.08 3.86
CA LEU A 49 -5.12 10.86 3.08
C LEU A 49 -4.15 10.82 1.91
N SER A 50 -3.72 9.60 1.59
CA SER A 50 -2.92 9.27 0.42
C SER A 50 -3.75 9.40 -0.87
N CYS A 51 -3.07 9.55 -2.01
CA CYS A 51 -3.69 9.47 -3.34
C CYS A 51 -4.03 8.02 -3.78
N MET A 52 -3.75 7.05 -2.91
CA MET A 52 -4.10 5.64 -3.08
C MET A 52 -4.51 5.01 -1.76
N ASP A 53 -5.38 4.02 -1.84
CA ASP A 53 -5.69 3.10 -0.74
C ASP A 53 -4.91 1.80 -0.95
N VAL A 54 -4.23 1.32 0.10
CA VAL A 54 -3.53 0.02 0.07
C VAL A 54 -4.31 -0.97 0.92
N ILE A 55 -4.78 -2.03 0.27
CA ILE A 55 -5.55 -3.10 0.90
C ILE A 55 -4.67 -4.33 1.00
N VAL A 56 -4.41 -4.79 2.22
CA VAL A 56 -3.61 -5.99 2.47
C VAL A 56 -4.53 -7.12 2.90
N TYR A 57 -4.56 -8.19 2.10
CA TYR A 57 -5.19 -9.47 2.41
C TYR A 57 -4.12 -10.47 2.88
N LEU A 58 -4.55 -11.66 3.31
CA LEU A 58 -3.63 -12.75 3.68
C LEU A 58 -2.84 -13.30 2.48
N ASP A 59 -3.44 -13.31 1.30
CA ASP A 59 -2.89 -13.89 0.08
C ASP A 59 -2.35 -12.83 -0.91
N ARG A 60 -2.99 -11.67 -1.00
CA ARG A 60 -2.65 -10.60 -1.96
C ARG A 60 -2.59 -9.20 -1.35
N ILE A 61 -2.14 -8.25 -2.15
CA ILE A 61 -2.16 -6.81 -1.84
C ILE A 61 -2.72 -6.06 -3.04
N VAL A 62 -3.66 -5.16 -2.79
CA VAL A 62 -4.38 -4.40 -3.81
C VAL A 62 -4.13 -2.92 -3.56
N VAL A 63 -3.86 -2.18 -4.63
CA VAL A 63 -3.74 -0.71 -4.59
C VAL A 63 -4.87 -0.13 -5.41
N ILE A 64 -5.66 0.76 -4.82
CA ILE A 64 -6.72 1.50 -5.51
C ILE A 64 -6.29 2.95 -5.66
N THR A 65 -6.34 3.49 -6.87
CA THR A 65 -5.98 4.88 -7.13
C THR A 65 -6.77 5.45 -8.32
N ASN A 66 -6.62 6.75 -8.58
CA ASN A 66 -7.25 7.42 -9.71
C ASN A 66 -6.42 7.31 -11.00
N LYS A 67 -7.02 7.63 -12.15
CA LYS A 67 -6.34 7.62 -13.46
C LYS A 67 -5.11 8.51 -13.57
N ILE A 68 -5.07 9.62 -12.83
CA ILE A 68 -3.96 10.60 -12.87
C ILE A 68 -2.71 9.98 -12.25
N GLU A 69 -2.86 9.31 -11.11
CA GLU A 69 -1.76 8.74 -10.33
C GLU A 69 -1.35 7.35 -10.81
N ALA A 70 -2.27 6.59 -11.43
CA ALA A 70 -2.04 5.18 -11.77
C ALA A 70 -0.74 4.92 -12.54
N GLN A 71 -0.40 5.74 -13.53
CA GLN A 71 0.83 5.57 -14.31
C GLN A 71 2.08 5.92 -13.48
N ARG A 72 2.04 7.07 -12.80
CA ARG A 72 3.13 7.52 -11.92
C ARG A 72 3.45 6.48 -10.85
N LEU A 73 2.42 5.91 -10.20
CA LEU A 73 2.60 4.91 -9.15
C LEU A 73 3.26 3.64 -9.67
N LYS A 74 2.90 3.16 -10.87
CA LYS A 74 3.58 2.00 -11.49
C LYS A 74 5.04 2.27 -11.76
N ASP A 75 5.37 3.48 -12.21
CA ASP A 75 6.72 3.83 -12.65
C ASP A 75 7.64 4.18 -11.47
N GLU A 76 7.08 4.73 -10.37
CA GLU A 76 7.87 5.32 -9.28
C GLU A 76 7.77 4.59 -7.93
N GLU A 77 6.60 4.03 -7.59
CA GLU A 77 6.28 3.64 -6.19
C GLU A 77 5.99 2.14 -6.01
N LEU A 78 5.33 1.50 -6.97
CA LEU A 78 4.89 0.11 -6.85
C LEU A 78 6.01 -0.87 -7.19
N SER A 79 5.97 -2.02 -6.51
CA SER A 79 7.02 -3.03 -6.60
C SER A 79 6.72 -4.07 -7.69
N GLY A 80 5.48 -4.08 -8.20
CA GLY A 80 4.95 -5.05 -9.16
C GLY A 80 4.32 -6.28 -8.49
N ASP A 81 4.48 -6.41 -7.16
CA ASP A 81 3.81 -7.44 -6.37
C ASP A 81 2.34 -7.09 -6.07
N GLU A 82 1.93 -5.82 -6.29
CA GLU A 82 0.58 -5.33 -6.03
C GLU A 82 -0.36 -5.41 -7.23
N GLU A 83 -1.61 -5.79 -6.98
CA GLU A 83 -2.70 -5.67 -7.95
C GLU A 83 -3.20 -4.21 -7.97
N LEU A 84 -3.01 -3.51 -9.09
CA LEU A 84 -3.46 -2.12 -9.23
C LEU A 84 -4.87 -2.05 -9.84
N ILE A 85 -5.78 -1.41 -9.12
CA ILE A 85 -7.12 -1.05 -9.58
C ILE A 85 -7.21 0.47 -9.78
N VAL A 86 -7.69 0.87 -10.95
CA VAL A 86 -7.86 2.29 -11.32
C VAL A 86 -9.34 2.63 -11.33
N VAL A 87 -9.72 3.66 -10.57
CA VAL A 87 -11.09 4.19 -10.47
C VAL A 87 -11.21 5.60 -11.07
#